data_AF-A0AA45U6W9-F1
#
_entry.id   AF-A0AA45U6W9-F1
#
_cell.length_a   1.000
_cell.length_b   1.000
_cell.length_c   1.000
_cell.angle_alpha   90.00
_cell.angle_beta   90.00
_cell.angle_gamma   90.00
#
_symmetry.space_group_name_H-M   'P 1'
#
loop_
_entity.id
_entity.type
_entity.pdbx_description
1 polymer ?
#
loop_
_entity_poly.entity_id
_entity_poly.type
_entity_poly.pdbx_seq_one_letter_code
_entity_poly.pdbx_strand_id
1 'polypeptide(L)'
;MNFRKPMLCTVVLASVACGGEAFEGESVAAEDLSTTRQAAFSGVNGTVCEESPYNCKLRPSGGNRVQTNDPDDNDAWGITTGVPIRDGNGTVVGTSTRTSSLFNYGQTRTFAGELHAFATSTSNSSSGWLPMSAILGRTSFEDKVGHVSALSSGLSKMACYAVRNSHDPALEVKKVVYDTTSSNERAGDYLPLVRANGLRSANLTFNVPGFGLGGVAVDHFPAGTKFQRLDVPTNSGAPSIDIPLWVLDSAGRYRQQSGTMKFIYGYVIAATSTRRNGWMAYDALEVSSGCP
;
A
#
# COMPACT_ATOMS: atom_id res chain seq x y z
N MET A 1 16.38 -57.23 -47.53
CA MET A 1 16.16 -58.60 -47.01
C MET A 1 16.47 -58.61 -45.52
N ASN A 2 15.58 -59.22 -44.75
CA ASN A 2 15.46 -59.23 -43.28
C ASN A 2 16.68 -59.78 -42.53
N PHE A 3 16.99 -59.29 -41.32
CA PHE A 3 16.51 -59.89 -40.05
C PHE A 3 17.08 -59.22 -38.76
N ARG A 4 16.17 -59.03 -37.79
CA ARG A 4 16.26 -59.17 -36.31
C ARG A 4 16.99 -58.15 -35.39
N LYS A 5 16.18 -57.60 -34.45
CA LYS A 5 16.49 -57.01 -33.11
C LYS A 5 16.93 -58.12 -32.11
N PRO A 6 17.65 -57.86 -30.97
CA PRO A 6 17.08 -57.24 -29.75
C PRO A 6 18.00 -56.40 -28.81
N MET A 7 17.35 -55.50 -28.07
CA MET A 7 17.46 -55.12 -26.64
C MET A 7 18.79 -55.31 -25.85
N LEU A 8 19.26 -54.25 -25.17
CA LEU A 8 19.64 -54.30 -23.74
C LEU A 8 19.69 -52.89 -23.12
N CYS A 9 18.99 -52.71 -21.98
CA CYS A 9 19.05 -51.55 -21.10
C CYS A 9 20.35 -51.55 -20.27
N THR A 10 20.90 -50.37 -19.99
CA THR A 10 21.63 -50.13 -18.74
C THR A 10 21.42 -48.69 -18.27
N VAL A 11 20.59 -48.55 -17.23
CA VAL A 11 20.52 -47.37 -16.36
C VAL A 11 21.68 -47.51 -15.37
N VAL A 12 22.51 -46.48 -15.24
CA VAL A 12 23.47 -46.38 -14.13
C VAL A 12 23.03 -45.23 -13.23
N LEU A 13 22.39 -45.61 -12.12
CA LEU A 13 22.32 -44.82 -10.90
C LEU A 13 23.71 -44.83 -10.25
N ALA A 14 24.25 -43.66 -9.95
CA ALA A 14 25.33 -43.50 -8.99
C ALA A 14 24.87 -42.56 -7.88
N SER A 15 24.33 -43.19 -6.84
CA SER A 15 24.17 -42.65 -5.50
C SER A 15 25.52 -42.54 -4.81
N VAL A 16 25.83 -41.38 -4.23
CA VAL A 16 26.73 -41.28 -3.08
C VAL A 16 25.97 -40.56 -1.98
N ALA A 17 25.62 -41.34 -0.97
CA ALA A 17 25.15 -40.89 0.32
C ALA A 17 26.20 -41.29 1.37
N CYS A 18 26.52 -40.37 2.27
CA CYS A 18 26.99 -40.54 3.65
C CYS A 18 26.67 -39.18 4.30
N GLY A 19 25.70 -38.99 5.20
CA GLY A 19 25.36 -39.73 6.44
C GLY A 19 25.93 -38.92 7.62
N GLY A 20 25.31 -38.66 8.76
CA GLY A 20 23.98 -38.83 9.39
C GLY A 20 23.85 -37.64 10.39
N GLU A 21 22.74 -37.36 11.07
CA GLU A 21 22.09 -38.17 12.11
C GLU A 21 20.59 -37.86 12.19
N ALA A 22 19.82 -38.89 12.54
CA ALA A 22 18.39 -38.82 12.81
C ALA A 22 18.14 -38.51 14.29
N PHE A 23 17.13 -37.68 14.56
CA PHE A 23 16.36 -37.72 15.79
C PHE A 23 14.88 -37.93 15.42
N GLU A 24 14.36 -39.12 15.73
CA GLU A 24 12.92 -39.38 15.78
C GLU A 24 12.37 -38.91 17.13
N GLY A 25 11.21 -38.25 17.13
CA GLY A 25 10.53 -37.88 18.37
C GLY A 25 9.32 -36.96 18.17
N GLU A 26 8.16 -37.59 17.95
CA GLU A 26 6.79 -37.14 18.26
C GLU A 26 6.10 -36.05 17.42
N SER A 27 5.05 -36.53 16.76
CA SER A 27 3.97 -35.82 16.12
C SER A 27 3.09 -35.05 17.12
N VAL A 28 2.93 -33.76 16.87
CA VAL A 28 1.66 -33.05 17.14
C VAL A 28 1.35 -32.23 15.90
N ALA A 29 0.19 -32.50 15.32
CA ALA A 29 -0.32 -31.85 14.11
C ALA A 29 -0.38 -30.34 14.30
N ALA A 30 0.63 -29.64 13.79
CA ALA A 30 0.54 -28.22 13.51
C ALA A 30 -0.10 -28.11 12.12
N GLU A 31 -1.38 -27.73 12.11
CA GLU A 31 -2.05 -27.29 10.90
C GLU A 31 -1.19 -26.22 10.21
N ASP A 32 -0.97 -26.49 8.94
CA ASP A 32 -0.26 -25.74 7.93
C ASP A 32 -0.82 -24.32 7.79
N LEU A 33 -0.38 -23.41 8.65
CA LEU A 33 -0.37 -21.98 8.36
C LEU A 33 1.00 -21.62 7.79
N SER A 34 1.17 -22.00 6.52
CA SER A 34 2.25 -21.50 5.68
C SER A 34 2.29 -19.97 5.73
N THR A 35 3.15 -19.45 6.59
CA THR A 35 3.73 -18.12 6.40
C THR A 35 4.66 -18.21 5.20
N THR A 36 4.07 -18.30 4.01
CA THR A 36 4.82 -18.18 2.77
C THR A 36 5.26 -16.72 2.68
N ARG A 37 6.37 -16.37 3.34
CA ARG A 37 7.15 -15.20 2.95
C ARG A 37 7.57 -15.46 1.52
N GLN A 38 6.83 -14.89 0.57
CA GLN A 38 7.29 -14.81 -0.80
C GLN A 38 8.62 -14.06 -0.83
N ALA A 39 9.47 -14.38 -1.81
CA ALA A 39 10.76 -13.73 -1.91
C ALA A 39 10.55 -12.24 -2.22
N ALA A 40 11.15 -11.35 -1.43
CA ALA A 40 11.18 -9.94 -1.75
C ALA A 40 12.02 -9.72 -3.01
N PHE A 41 11.44 -9.09 -4.04
CA PHE A 41 12.12 -8.75 -5.29
C PHE A 41 12.43 -7.26 -5.38
N SER A 42 13.49 -6.91 -6.11
CA SER A 42 13.63 -5.55 -6.65
C SER A 42 12.59 -5.35 -7.74
N GLY A 43 11.79 -4.30 -7.64
CA GLY A 43 10.69 -3.99 -8.54
C GLY A 43 10.77 -2.58 -9.10
N VAL A 44 9.82 -2.26 -9.97
CA VAL A 44 9.73 -0.99 -10.68
C VAL A 44 9.51 0.19 -9.72
N ASN A 45 8.71 -0.01 -8.67
CA ASN A 45 8.42 1.05 -7.70
C ASN A 45 9.44 1.12 -6.55
N GLY A 46 10.28 0.10 -6.34
CA GLY A 46 11.22 0.09 -5.22
C GLY A 46 11.99 -1.22 -5.12
N THR A 47 12.88 -1.34 -4.13
CA THR A 47 13.83 -2.45 -4.07
C THR A 47 13.33 -3.70 -3.35
N VAL A 48 12.21 -3.60 -2.63
CA VAL A 48 11.62 -4.68 -1.84
C VAL A 48 10.13 -4.72 -2.13
N CYS A 49 9.69 -5.69 -2.93
CA CYS A 49 8.32 -5.87 -3.39
C CYS A 49 7.91 -7.34 -3.23
N GLU A 50 6.63 -7.59 -2.92
CA GLU A 50 6.14 -8.93 -2.54
C GLU A 50 5.28 -9.55 -3.64
N GLU A 51 4.18 -8.88 -4.02
CA GLU A 51 3.16 -9.44 -4.93
C GLU A 51 3.23 -8.94 -6.38
N SER A 52 3.93 -7.84 -6.60
CA SER A 52 4.04 -7.18 -7.90
C SER A 52 5.26 -6.27 -7.89
N PRO A 53 5.95 -6.05 -9.04
CA PRO A 53 6.98 -5.01 -9.16
C PRO A 53 6.47 -3.59 -8.84
N TYR A 54 5.16 -3.42 -8.71
CA TYR A 54 4.50 -2.16 -8.39
C TYR A 54 3.99 -2.11 -6.95
N ASN A 55 4.15 -3.18 -6.16
CA ASN A 55 3.73 -3.30 -4.77
C ASN A 55 4.95 -3.38 -3.84
N CYS A 56 5.57 -2.24 -3.59
CA CYS A 56 6.89 -2.18 -2.96
C CYS A 56 6.85 -1.42 -1.63
N LYS A 57 7.78 -1.72 -0.73
CA LYS A 57 7.99 -0.92 0.48
C LYS A 57 8.51 0.48 0.09
N LEU A 58 8.11 1.52 0.82
CA LEU A 58 8.61 2.88 0.57
C LEU A 58 10.12 3.00 0.80
N ARG A 59 10.64 2.23 1.77
CA ARG A 59 12.06 2.17 2.12
C ARG A 59 12.52 0.72 2.21
N PRO A 60 13.74 0.38 1.76
CA PRO A 60 14.27 -0.98 1.89
C PRO A 60 14.35 -1.44 3.36
N SER A 61 14.68 -0.51 4.26
CA SER A 61 14.81 -0.73 5.70
C SER A 61 14.15 0.38 6.50
N GLY A 62 13.87 0.12 7.79
CA GLY A 62 13.18 1.05 8.68
C GLY A 62 11.66 1.11 8.44
N GLY A 63 11.04 2.07 9.13
CA GLY A 63 9.61 2.38 9.01
C GLY A 63 9.28 3.27 7.82
N ASN A 64 7.98 3.43 7.54
CA ASN A 64 7.48 4.23 6.42
C ASN A 64 7.41 5.74 6.72
N ARG A 65 7.94 6.18 7.87
CA ARG A 65 7.88 7.57 8.36
C ARG A 65 9.18 8.31 8.10
N VAL A 66 9.08 9.64 7.99
CA VAL A 66 10.23 10.54 8.07
C VAL A 66 10.68 10.59 9.52
N GLN A 67 11.85 10.04 9.83
CA GLN A 67 12.32 9.89 11.20
C GLN A 67 12.82 11.20 11.78
N THR A 68 12.52 11.50 13.04
CA THR A 68 13.17 12.62 13.75
C THR A 68 14.61 12.25 14.13
N ASN A 69 15.35 13.15 14.78
CA ASN A 69 16.72 12.84 15.25
C ASN A 69 16.71 12.10 16.60
N ASP A 70 15.56 12.05 17.26
CA ASP A 70 15.38 11.42 18.55
C ASP A 70 14.87 9.98 18.32
N PRO A 71 15.65 8.95 18.68
CA PRO A 71 15.24 7.56 18.52
C PRO A 71 14.08 7.16 19.44
N ASP A 72 13.81 7.93 20.50
CA ASP A 72 12.71 7.69 21.46
C ASP A 72 11.42 8.43 21.08
N ASP A 73 11.47 9.29 20.06
CA ASP A 73 10.33 10.05 19.56
C ASP A 73 9.45 9.20 18.63
N ASN A 74 8.18 9.55 18.54
CA ASN A 74 7.19 8.81 17.75
C ASN A 74 7.21 9.19 16.26
N ASP A 75 8.34 9.72 15.77
CA ASP A 75 8.54 10.33 14.46
C ASP A 75 7.66 11.59 14.16
N ALA A 76 7.06 12.23 15.17
CA ALA A 76 6.23 13.42 14.95
C ALA A 76 7.07 14.68 14.77
N TRP A 77 6.81 15.38 13.68
CA TRP A 77 7.44 16.65 13.38
C TRP A 77 6.58 17.80 13.86
N GLY A 78 7.18 18.78 14.54
CA GLY A 78 6.51 20.02 14.90
C GLY A 78 6.06 20.77 13.65
N ILE A 79 4.87 21.38 13.71
CA ILE A 79 4.31 22.19 12.61
C ILE A 79 3.70 23.49 13.14
N THR A 80 3.74 24.53 12.30
CA THR A 80 2.98 25.77 12.53
C THR A 80 1.48 25.53 12.30
N THR A 81 0.63 26.00 13.21
CA THR A 81 -0.82 25.94 13.07
C THR A 81 -1.34 27.01 12.09
N GLY A 82 -2.59 26.89 11.66
CA GLY A 82 -3.23 27.88 10.77
C GLY A 82 -2.92 27.69 9.28
N VAL A 83 -2.13 26.67 8.92
CA VAL A 83 -1.75 26.42 7.52
C VAL A 83 -2.79 25.55 6.79
N PRO A 84 -3.00 25.75 5.47
CA PRO A 84 -3.97 24.96 4.72
C PRO A 84 -3.56 23.49 4.59
N ILE A 85 -4.53 22.61 4.70
CA ILE A 85 -4.41 21.19 4.36
C ILE A 85 -5.03 20.98 2.98
N ARG A 86 -4.33 20.31 2.07
CA ARG A 86 -4.81 20.05 0.70
C ARG A 86 -5.05 18.57 0.42
N ASP A 87 -5.96 18.28 -0.50
CA ASP A 87 -6.15 16.96 -1.09
C ASP A 87 -5.23 16.71 -2.31
N GLY A 88 -5.38 15.56 -2.95
CA GLY A 88 -4.60 15.19 -4.15
C GLY A 88 -4.88 16.02 -5.40
N ASN A 89 -5.97 16.80 -5.43
CA ASN A 89 -6.20 17.80 -6.47
C ASN A 89 -5.55 19.16 -6.13
N GLY A 90 -5.04 19.32 -4.90
CA GLY A 90 -4.51 20.58 -4.39
C GLY A 90 -5.59 21.49 -3.81
N THR A 91 -6.83 21.03 -3.71
CA THR A 91 -7.94 21.77 -3.11
C THR A 91 -7.74 21.85 -1.60
N VAL A 92 -7.95 23.03 -1.01
CA VAL A 92 -7.91 23.19 0.45
C VAL A 92 -9.12 22.47 1.06
N VAL A 93 -8.85 21.53 1.95
CA VAL A 93 -9.86 20.70 2.63
C VAL A 93 -9.97 21.03 4.12
N GLY A 94 -9.20 21.99 4.61
CA GLY A 94 -9.24 22.43 5.99
C GLY A 94 -8.00 23.21 6.37
N THR A 95 -7.91 23.53 7.65
CA THR A 95 -6.77 24.25 8.24
C THR A 95 -6.17 23.40 9.35
N SER A 96 -4.84 23.31 9.38
CA SER A 96 -4.14 22.58 10.43
C SER A 96 -4.28 23.29 11.77
N THR A 97 -4.81 22.59 12.76
CA THR A 97 -4.86 23.05 14.16
C THR A 97 -3.93 22.25 15.06
N ARG A 98 -3.21 21.26 14.51
CA ARG A 98 -2.22 20.47 15.24
C ARG A 98 -0.88 21.18 15.27
N THR A 99 -0.15 20.99 16.36
CA THR A 99 1.22 21.48 16.54
C THR A 99 2.27 20.44 16.11
N SER A 100 1.86 19.21 15.78
CA SER A 100 2.73 18.18 15.22
C SER A 100 1.99 17.27 14.24
N SER A 101 2.74 16.61 13.36
CA SER A 101 2.21 15.60 12.43
C SER A 101 3.25 14.54 12.06
N LEU A 102 2.75 13.39 11.58
CA LEU A 102 3.55 12.30 11.02
C LEU A 102 3.53 12.39 9.49
N PHE A 103 4.70 12.26 8.88
CA PHE A 103 4.85 12.33 7.43
C PHE A 103 5.35 11.01 6.87
N ASN A 104 4.84 10.62 5.71
CA ASN A 104 5.34 9.46 5.00
C ASN A 104 6.65 9.79 4.28
N TYR A 105 7.60 8.87 4.35
CA TYR A 105 8.83 8.97 3.59
C TYR A 105 8.55 9.02 2.09
N GLY A 106 9.30 9.88 1.40
CA GLY A 106 9.33 10.04 -0.04
C GLY A 106 8.15 10.81 -0.62
N GLN A 107 7.21 11.26 0.20
CA GLN A 107 5.95 11.84 -0.26
C GLN A 107 5.97 13.36 -0.21
N THR A 108 6.55 13.96 -1.25
CA THR A 108 6.54 15.40 -1.50
C THR A 108 5.86 15.74 -2.81
N ARG A 109 5.30 16.95 -2.90
CA ARG A 109 4.61 17.42 -4.10
C ARG A 109 4.51 18.94 -4.14
N THR A 110 4.55 19.52 -5.34
CA THR A 110 4.33 20.94 -5.53
C THR A 110 2.88 21.24 -5.92
N PHE A 111 2.25 22.16 -5.21
CA PHE A 111 0.95 22.73 -5.56
C PHE A 111 1.09 24.25 -5.73
N ALA A 112 0.68 24.79 -6.88
CA ALA A 112 0.74 26.22 -7.17
C ALA A 112 2.12 26.87 -6.86
N GLY A 113 3.22 26.15 -7.15
CA GLY A 113 4.60 26.61 -6.91
C GLY A 113 5.14 26.38 -5.50
N GLU A 114 4.33 25.92 -4.54
CA GLU A 114 4.76 25.62 -3.17
C GLU A 114 4.92 24.12 -2.93
N LEU A 115 6.06 23.72 -2.34
CA LEU A 115 6.35 22.34 -1.98
C LEU A 115 5.59 21.93 -0.70
N HIS A 116 4.98 20.77 -0.73
CA HIS A 116 4.21 20.17 0.37
C HIS A 116 4.74 18.76 0.67
N ALA A 117 4.50 18.26 1.89
CA ALA A 117 4.62 16.83 2.21
C ALA A 117 3.29 16.25 2.64
N PHE A 118 3.19 14.94 2.44
CA PHE A 118 2.01 14.18 2.80
C PHE A 118 2.02 13.80 4.28
N ALA A 119 1.15 14.45 5.04
CA ALA A 119 0.85 14.15 6.42
C ALA A 119 -0.17 13.01 6.49
N THR A 120 0.08 11.98 7.31
CA THR A 120 -0.82 10.81 7.37
C THR A 120 -2.01 10.99 8.28
N SER A 121 -1.95 11.98 9.17
CA SER A 121 -3.06 12.38 9.99
C SER A 121 -2.94 13.87 10.26
N THR A 122 -3.97 14.60 9.88
CA THR A 122 -4.12 16.03 10.09
C THR A 122 -5.22 16.30 11.11
N SER A 123 -5.41 17.56 11.52
CA SER A 123 -6.55 17.98 12.33
C SER A 123 -7.91 17.70 11.67
N ASN A 124 -7.94 17.45 10.36
CA ASN A 124 -9.15 17.18 9.58
C ASN A 124 -9.59 15.70 9.64
N SER A 125 -9.11 14.93 10.61
CA SER A 125 -9.35 13.48 10.75
C SER A 125 -9.03 12.69 9.47
N SER A 126 -8.05 13.16 8.70
CA SER A 126 -7.66 12.60 7.40
C SER A 126 -6.17 12.81 7.16
N SER A 127 -5.59 12.01 6.25
CA SER A 127 -4.35 12.38 5.57
C SER A 127 -4.54 13.65 4.73
N GLY A 128 -3.44 14.29 4.34
CA GLY A 128 -3.47 15.48 3.49
C GLY A 128 -2.09 16.09 3.30
N TRP A 129 -2.01 17.09 2.42
CA TRP A 129 -0.78 17.78 2.09
C TRP A 129 -0.64 19.06 2.93
N LEU A 130 0.50 19.18 3.63
CA LEU A 130 0.90 20.37 4.37
C LEU A 130 2.09 21.05 3.70
N PRO A 131 2.16 22.38 3.68
CA PRO A 131 3.28 23.08 3.07
C PRO A 131 4.58 22.84 3.84
N MET A 132 5.71 22.66 3.12
CA MET A 132 7.04 22.49 3.73
C MET A 132 7.44 23.64 4.63
N SER A 133 7.02 24.85 4.26
CA SER A 133 7.25 26.06 5.03
C SER A 133 6.67 25.99 6.45
N ALA A 134 5.70 25.11 6.70
CA ALA A 134 5.07 24.94 8.01
C ALA A 134 5.78 23.94 8.94
N ILE A 135 6.74 23.16 8.44
CA ILE A 135 7.42 22.14 9.26
C ILE A 135 8.55 22.82 10.05
N LEU A 136 8.49 22.69 11.38
CA LEU A 136 9.54 23.17 12.26
C LEU A 136 10.80 22.33 12.03
N GLY A 137 11.95 22.99 11.92
CA GLY A 137 13.20 22.32 11.55
C GLY A 137 13.25 21.87 10.09
N ARG A 138 12.54 22.58 9.19
CA ARG A 138 12.42 22.31 7.74
C ARG A 138 13.69 21.76 7.07
N THR A 139 14.86 22.37 7.27
CA THR A 139 16.11 21.89 6.66
C THR A 139 16.41 20.42 7.01
N SER A 140 16.30 20.08 8.30
CA SER A 140 16.48 18.69 8.77
C SER A 140 15.41 17.75 8.19
N PHE A 141 14.18 18.24 8.00
CA PHE A 141 13.12 17.47 7.37
C PHE A 141 13.41 17.19 5.89
N GLU A 142 13.80 18.22 5.15
CA GLU A 142 14.09 18.14 3.71
C GLU A 142 15.25 17.16 3.43
N ASP A 143 16.26 17.12 4.30
CA ASP A 143 17.38 16.16 4.21
C ASP A 143 16.94 14.71 4.42
N LYS A 144 15.77 14.48 5.05
CA LYS A 144 15.30 13.14 5.46
C LYS A 144 14.10 12.64 4.71
N VAL A 145 13.26 13.51 4.16
CA VAL A 145 12.00 13.10 3.54
C VAL A 145 12.24 12.21 2.34
N GLY A 146 13.33 12.39 1.59
CA GLY A 146 13.63 11.60 0.40
C GLY A 146 12.57 11.78 -0.71
N HIS A 147 12.55 10.84 -1.66
CA HIS A 147 11.57 10.83 -2.75
C HIS A 147 11.17 9.42 -3.15
N VAL A 148 9.87 9.18 -3.30
CA VAL A 148 9.31 7.92 -3.76
C VAL A 148 8.13 8.20 -4.69
N SER A 149 8.21 7.68 -5.92
CA SER A 149 7.18 7.84 -6.94
C SER A 149 6.80 6.50 -7.54
N ALA A 150 5.50 6.23 -7.58
CA ALA A 150 4.95 5.06 -8.22
C ALA A 150 4.97 5.25 -9.75
N LEU A 151 5.43 4.24 -10.48
CA LEU A 151 5.67 4.27 -11.91
C LEU A 151 4.65 3.44 -12.69
N SER A 152 4.65 3.59 -14.00
CA SER A 152 3.69 2.92 -14.89
C SER A 152 4.28 2.63 -16.28
N SER A 153 5.60 2.56 -16.36
CA SER A 153 6.31 2.32 -17.62
C SER A 153 5.86 0.99 -18.23
N GLY A 154 5.52 1.02 -19.53
CA GLY A 154 5.17 -0.17 -20.31
C GLY A 154 3.82 -0.82 -20.01
N LEU A 155 2.99 -0.24 -19.13
CA LEU A 155 1.70 -0.84 -18.77
C LEU A 155 0.57 -0.42 -19.71
N SER A 156 -0.25 -1.40 -20.12
CA SER A 156 -1.43 -1.17 -20.96
C SER A 156 -2.61 -0.62 -20.14
N LYS A 157 -3.44 0.24 -20.75
CA LYS A 157 -4.70 0.70 -20.15
C LYS A 157 -5.74 -0.42 -20.20
N MET A 158 -6.47 -0.64 -19.11
CA MET A 158 -7.52 -1.67 -19.04
C MET A 158 -8.93 -1.09 -18.99
N ALA A 159 -9.23 -0.35 -17.93
CA ALA A 159 -10.60 0.05 -17.59
C ALA A 159 -10.60 1.42 -16.92
N CYS A 160 -11.73 2.10 -17.03
CA CYS A 160 -11.92 3.41 -16.42
C CYS A 160 -12.85 3.33 -15.22
N TYR A 161 -12.46 4.03 -14.15
CA TYR A 161 -13.22 4.12 -12.91
C TYR A 161 -13.31 5.58 -12.43
N ALA A 162 -14.18 5.80 -11.46
CA ALA A 162 -14.21 7.01 -10.66
C ALA A 162 -14.28 6.64 -9.17
N VAL A 163 -13.75 7.51 -8.30
CA VAL A 163 -13.89 7.36 -6.84
C VAL A 163 -15.37 7.49 -6.47
N ARG A 164 -15.93 6.50 -5.77
CA ARG A 164 -17.34 6.50 -5.34
C ARG A 164 -17.63 7.62 -4.35
N ASN A 165 -18.88 8.06 -4.34
CA ASN A 165 -19.42 8.95 -3.31
C ASN A 165 -20.16 8.18 -2.19
N SER A 166 -19.88 6.89 -2.04
CA SER A 166 -20.47 6.00 -1.03
C SER A 166 -19.49 4.85 -0.73
N HIS A 167 -19.64 4.24 0.44
CA HIS A 167 -18.92 3.01 0.81
C HIS A 167 -19.86 2.08 1.56
N ASP A 168 -19.47 0.82 1.70
CA ASP A 168 -20.15 -0.15 2.56
C ASP A 168 -19.63 -0.02 4.01
N PRO A 169 -20.47 0.43 4.97
CA PRO A 169 -20.06 0.58 6.37
C PRO A 169 -19.65 -0.76 7.02
N ALA A 170 -20.14 -1.90 6.51
CA ALA A 170 -19.76 -3.21 7.02
C ALA A 170 -18.30 -3.56 6.69
N LEU A 171 -17.74 -2.97 5.64
CA LEU A 171 -16.31 -3.11 5.32
C LEU A 171 -15.46 -2.18 6.17
N GLU A 172 -15.94 -0.97 6.49
CA GLU A 172 -15.16 0.06 7.20
C GLU A 172 -14.53 -0.46 8.50
N VAL A 173 -15.29 -1.26 9.26
CA VAL A 173 -14.90 -1.76 10.60
C VAL A 173 -13.93 -2.96 10.57
N LYS A 174 -13.67 -3.55 9.40
CA LYS A 174 -12.79 -4.71 9.26
C LYS A 174 -11.31 -4.30 9.27
N LYS A 175 -10.43 -5.25 9.57
CA LYS A 175 -8.96 -5.07 9.50
C LYS A 175 -8.38 -5.69 8.25
N VAL A 176 -7.31 -5.09 7.75
CA VAL A 176 -6.53 -5.59 6.59
C VAL A 176 -5.24 -6.30 7.01
N VAL A 177 -4.98 -6.41 8.30
CA VAL A 177 -3.83 -7.12 8.88
C VAL A 177 -4.34 -8.13 9.91
N TYR A 178 -3.88 -9.37 9.79
CA TYR A 178 -4.20 -10.46 10.71
C TYR A 178 -3.68 -10.14 12.12
N ASP A 179 -4.54 -10.35 13.10
CA ASP A 179 -4.25 -10.22 14.53
C ASP A 179 -3.60 -8.89 14.96
N THR A 180 -3.92 -7.82 14.25
CA THR A 180 -3.41 -6.50 14.62
C THR A 180 -4.02 -6.01 15.93
N THR A 181 -3.17 -5.46 16.80
CA THR A 181 -3.57 -4.72 18.00
C THR A 181 -3.64 -3.21 17.73
N SER A 182 -3.26 -2.77 16.53
CA SER A 182 -3.27 -1.36 16.15
C SER A 182 -4.68 -0.84 15.98
N SER A 183 -4.93 0.41 16.38
CA SER A 183 -6.14 1.12 16.00
C SER A 183 -6.16 1.48 14.50
N ASN A 184 -5.01 1.45 13.82
CA ASN A 184 -4.85 1.66 12.38
C ASN A 184 -5.18 0.39 11.57
N GLU A 185 -4.79 0.33 10.30
CA GLU A 185 -4.90 -0.87 9.45
C GLU A 185 -6.36 -1.31 9.26
N ARG A 186 -7.25 -0.33 9.13
CA ARG A 186 -8.67 -0.57 8.87
C ARG A 186 -8.90 -0.64 7.38
N ALA A 187 -9.82 -1.50 6.97
CA ALA A 187 -10.34 -1.51 5.61
C ALA A 187 -10.93 -0.13 5.23
N GLY A 188 -11.57 0.55 6.21
CA GLY A 188 -12.05 1.92 6.06
C GLY A 188 -11.00 2.93 5.59
N ASP A 189 -9.72 2.72 5.90
CA ASP A 189 -8.66 3.62 5.46
C ASP A 189 -8.50 3.64 3.92
N TYR A 190 -9.06 2.67 3.20
CA TYR A 190 -9.02 2.58 1.73
C TYR A 190 -10.37 2.88 1.06
N LEU A 191 -11.41 3.16 1.84
CA LEU A 191 -12.77 3.46 1.37
C LEU A 191 -13.02 4.98 1.27
N PRO A 192 -14.02 5.42 0.48
CA PRO A 192 -14.41 6.82 0.38
C PRO A 192 -15.19 7.28 1.61
N LEU A 193 -14.44 7.62 2.66
CA LEU A 193 -14.98 8.15 3.91
C LEU A 193 -15.24 9.66 3.83
N VAL A 194 -16.23 10.12 4.59
CA VAL A 194 -16.49 11.56 4.77
C VAL A 194 -15.32 12.16 5.55
N ARG A 195 -14.75 13.25 5.04
CA ARG A 195 -13.70 14.02 5.70
C ARG A 195 -14.32 15.19 6.47
N ALA A 196 -13.56 15.87 7.32
CA ALA A 196 -14.15 16.91 8.17
C ALA A 196 -14.65 18.16 7.40
N ASN A 197 -14.34 18.30 6.10
CA ASN A 197 -15.00 19.27 5.22
C ASN A 197 -16.34 18.79 4.63
N GLY A 198 -16.86 17.64 5.04
CA GLY A 198 -18.10 17.04 4.54
C GLY A 198 -17.99 16.34 3.19
N LEU A 199 -16.84 16.42 2.50
CA LEU A 199 -16.61 15.75 1.23
C LEU A 199 -16.06 14.34 1.46
N ARG A 200 -16.33 13.43 0.52
CA ARG A 200 -15.76 12.08 0.52
C ARG A 200 -14.48 12.01 -0.30
N SER A 201 -13.50 11.27 0.19
CA SER A 201 -12.28 10.96 -0.57
C SER A 201 -11.75 9.58 -0.22
N ALA A 202 -11.09 8.93 -1.19
CA ALA A 202 -10.42 7.65 -1.01
C ALA A 202 -8.90 7.81 -1.15
N ASN A 203 -8.15 7.00 -0.41
CA ASN A 203 -6.69 7.00 -0.47
C ASN A 203 -6.19 6.33 -1.77
N LEU A 204 -5.17 6.93 -2.38
CA LEU A 204 -4.28 6.28 -3.33
C LEU A 204 -3.04 5.82 -2.56
N THR A 205 -2.67 4.55 -2.67
CA THR A 205 -1.57 3.98 -1.89
C THR A 205 -0.41 3.59 -2.79
N PHE A 206 0.80 3.63 -2.24
CA PHE A 206 1.99 3.21 -2.97
C PHE A 206 2.08 1.68 -3.08
N ASN A 207 1.65 1.01 -2.01
CA ASN A 207 1.57 -0.43 -1.88
C ASN A 207 0.23 -0.82 -1.26
N VAL A 208 -0.14 -2.08 -1.43
CA VAL A 208 -1.34 -2.62 -0.79
C VAL A 208 -1.05 -2.94 0.68
N PRO A 209 -2.07 -2.90 1.57
CA PRO A 209 -1.88 -3.34 2.95
C PRO A 209 -1.46 -4.79 3.07
N GLY A 210 -0.84 -5.13 4.20
CA GLY A 210 -0.31 -6.47 4.47
C GLY A 210 1.15 -6.63 4.03
N PHE A 211 1.59 -7.89 3.98
CA PHE A 211 2.94 -8.32 3.55
C PHE A 211 4.14 -7.64 4.26
N GLY A 212 3.91 -7.00 5.42
CA GLY A 212 4.93 -6.18 6.08
C GLY A 212 5.28 -4.87 5.33
N LEU A 213 4.50 -4.48 4.33
CA LEU A 213 4.74 -3.30 3.48
C LEU A 213 4.08 -2.02 4.03
N GLY A 214 3.03 -2.16 4.83
CA GLY A 214 2.41 -1.08 5.62
C GLY A 214 1.28 -0.28 4.95
N GLY A 215 0.82 -0.65 3.74
CA GLY A 215 -0.40 -0.09 3.12
C GLY A 215 -0.42 1.44 3.02
N VAL A 216 0.68 2.03 2.59
CA VAL A 216 0.97 3.44 2.82
C VAL A 216 0.21 4.33 1.83
N ALA A 217 -0.72 5.12 2.35
CA ALA A 217 -1.36 6.18 1.59
C ALA A 217 -0.32 7.22 1.16
N VAL A 218 -0.37 7.62 -0.11
CA VAL A 218 0.52 8.63 -0.70
C VAL A 218 -0.24 9.80 -1.31
N ASP A 219 -1.56 9.66 -1.40
CA ASP A 219 -2.46 10.74 -1.74
C ASP A 219 -3.89 10.39 -1.31
N HIS A 220 -4.81 11.34 -1.39
CA HIS A 220 -6.24 11.04 -1.36
C HIS A 220 -7.00 11.91 -2.36
N PHE A 221 -7.98 11.30 -3.04
CA PHE A 221 -8.73 11.97 -4.10
C PHE A 221 -10.22 12.02 -3.78
N PRO A 222 -10.89 13.16 -4.03
CA PRO A 222 -12.31 13.31 -3.77
C PRO A 222 -13.15 12.40 -4.67
N ALA A 223 -14.37 12.10 -4.23
CA ALA A 223 -15.37 11.40 -5.02
C ALA A 223 -15.54 12.04 -6.42
N GLY A 224 -15.78 11.20 -7.43
CA GLY A 224 -15.85 11.59 -8.84
C GLY A 224 -14.50 11.68 -9.57
N THR A 225 -13.37 11.68 -8.85
CA THR A 225 -12.04 11.71 -9.48
C THR A 225 -11.83 10.46 -10.35
N LYS A 226 -11.41 10.65 -11.61
CA LYS A 226 -11.19 9.56 -12.57
C LYS A 226 -9.91 8.79 -12.26
N PHE A 227 -10.00 7.47 -12.36
CA PHE A 227 -8.91 6.54 -12.16
C PHE A 227 -8.80 5.60 -13.36
N GLN A 228 -7.68 5.67 -14.08
CA GLN A 228 -7.36 4.78 -15.19
C GLN A 228 -6.64 3.54 -14.64
N ARG A 229 -7.30 2.37 -14.70
CA ARG A 229 -6.67 1.10 -14.35
C ARG A 229 -5.64 0.70 -15.40
N LEU A 230 -4.53 0.16 -14.92
CA LEU A 230 -3.45 -0.38 -15.73
C LEU A 230 -3.36 -1.90 -15.55
N ASP A 231 -2.90 -2.57 -16.60
CA ASP A 231 -2.60 -3.99 -16.60
C ASP A 231 -1.24 -4.20 -15.97
N VAL A 232 -1.20 -4.80 -14.77
CA VAL A 232 0.00 -4.93 -13.96
C VAL A 232 0.28 -6.42 -13.69
N PRO A 233 1.53 -6.88 -13.83
CA PRO A 233 1.87 -8.25 -13.47
C PRO A 233 1.79 -8.45 -11.94
N THR A 234 1.21 -9.56 -11.52
CA THR A 234 1.21 -10.03 -10.13
C THR A 234 1.58 -11.51 -10.05
N ASN A 235 1.99 -11.99 -8.88
CA ASN A 235 2.32 -13.40 -8.66
C ASN A 235 1.14 -14.34 -8.90
N SER A 236 -0.09 -13.85 -8.72
CA SER A 236 -1.32 -14.60 -8.98
C SER A 236 -1.70 -14.70 -10.46
N GLY A 237 -1.03 -13.94 -11.33
CA GLY A 237 -1.38 -13.79 -12.75
C GLY A 237 -2.54 -12.83 -13.02
N ALA A 238 -3.39 -12.53 -12.05
CA ALA A 238 -4.44 -11.52 -12.19
C ALA A 238 -3.87 -10.10 -12.00
N PRO A 239 -4.30 -9.08 -12.76
CA PRO A 239 -3.82 -7.70 -12.60
C PRO A 239 -4.52 -6.98 -11.44
N SER A 240 -4.47 -7.60 -10.26
CA SER A 240 -5.03 -7.15 -8.99
C SER A 240 -4.42 -7.94 -7.83
N ILE A 241 -4.43 -7.38 -6.63
CA ILE A 241 -4.03 -8.07 -5.40
C ILE A 241 -5.23 -8.13 -4.45
N ASP A 242 -5.52 -9.31 -3.90
CA ASP A 242 -6.62 -9.52 -2.95
C ASP A 242 -6.06 -9.62 -1.53
N ILE A 243 -6.59 -8.78 -0.63
CA ILE A 243 -6.17 -8.72 0.77
C ILE A 243 -7.25 -9.33 1.65
N PRO A 244 -6.94 -10.33 2.50
CA PRO A 244 -7.89 -10.86 3.47
C PRO A 244 -8.39 -9.77 4.43
N LEU A 245 -9.70 -9.81 4.72
CA LEU A 245 -10.31 -8.97 5.73
C LEU A 245 -10.55 -9.76 7.00
N TRP A 246 -10.33 -9.14 8.15
CA TRP A 246 -10.39 -9.79 9.46
C TRP A 246 -11.39 -9.11 10.39
N VAL A 247 -12.11 -9.92 11.17
CA VAL A 247 -12.99 -9.50 12.26
C VAL A 247 -12.57 -10.17 13.56
N LEU A 248 -13.12 -9.69 14.68
CA LEU A 248 -12.86 -10.25 16.00
C LEU A 248 -13.37 -11.70 16.08
N ASP A 249 -12.52 -12.59 16.56
CA ASP A 249 -12.89 -13.93 16.99
C ASP A 249 -13.55 -13.91 18.39
N SER A 250 -13.90 -15.09 18.92
CA SER A 250 -14.49 -15.23 20.26
C SER A 250 -13.57 -14.77 21.40
N ALA A 251 -12.26 -14.65 21.17
CA ALA A 251 -11.29 -14.13 22.12
C ALA A 251 -11.07 -12.60 21.98
N GLY A 252 -11.82 -11.93 21.11
CA GLY A 252 -11.69 -10.49 20.88
C GLY A 252 -10.44 -10.13 20.09
N ARG A 253 -9.94 -11.01 19.21
CA ARG A 253 -8.74 -10.79 18.39
C ARG A 253 -9.06 -10.86 16.89
N TYR A 254 -8.44 -10.03 16.06
CA TYR A 254 -8.74 -9.95 14.61
C TYR A 254 -8.19 -11.14 13.81
N ARG A 255 -8.70 -12.35 14.08
CA ARG A 255 -8.22 -13.61 13.47
C ARG A 255 -9.24 -14.29 12.58
N GLN A 256 -10.52 -13.90 12.65
CA GLN A 256 -11.55 -14.53 11.84
C GLN A 256 -11.60 -13.85 10.46
N GLN A 257 -11.27 -14.59 9.40
CA GLN A 257 -11.37 -14.05 8.05
C GLN A 257 -12.84 -13.80 7.67
N SER A 258 -13.11 -12.65 7.08
CA SER A 258 -14.44 -12.17 6.69
C SER A 258 -14.38 -11.47 5.32
N GLY A 259 -14.06 -12.26 4.29
CA GLY A 259 -13.95 -11.81 2.90
C GLY A 259 -12.56 -11.31 2.52
N THR A 260 -12.49 -10.60 1.40
CA THR A 260 -11.28 -9.99 0.86
C THR A 260 -11.59 -8.59 0.34
N MET A 261 -10.57 -7.73 0.28
CA MET A 261 -10.60 -6.43 -0.38
C MET A 261 -9.63 -6.47 -1.56
N LYS A 262 -10.17 -6.24 -2.76
CA LYS A 262 -9.38 -6.24 -4.00
C LYS A 262 -8.73 -4.87 -4.22
N PHE A 263 -7.47 -4.86 -4.60
CA PHE A 263 -6.74 -3.65 -5.00
C PHE A 263 -6.34 -3.73 -6.47
N ILE A 264 -6.51 -2.61 -7.17
CA ILE A 264 -6.11 -2.47 -8.58
C ILE A 264 -5.12 -1.32 -8.74
N TYR A 265 -4.15 -1.51 -9.64
CA TYR A 265 -3.15 -0.49 -9.95
C TYR A 265 -3.60 0.40 -11.09
N GLY A 266 -3.20 1.67 -11.05
CA GLY A 266 -3.58 2.63 -12.06
C GLY A 266 -3.08 4.02 -11.75
N TYR A 267 -3.75 5.02 -12.31
CA TYR A 267 -3.40 6.41 -12.07
C TYR A 267 -4.58 7.36 -12.08
N VAL A 268 -4.37 8.48 -11.39
CA VAL A 268 -5.18 9.69 -11.47
C VAL A 268 -4.37 10.78 -12.16
N ILE A 269 -5.03 11.62 -12.96
CA ILE A 269 -4.49 12.94 -13.33
C ILE A 269 -5.15 13.96 -12.42
N ALA A 270 -4.36 14.50 -11.49
CA ALA A 270 -4.85 15.52 -10.57
C ALA A 270 -5.19 16.82 -11.31
N ALA A 271 -5.95 17.71 -10.68
CA ALA A 271 -6.30 19.02 -11.24
C ALA A 271 -5.07 19.87 -11.66
N THR A 272 -3.91 19.63 -11.05
CA THR A 272 -2.62 20.24 -11.42
C THR A 272 -1.95 19.57 -12.63
N SER A 273 -2.68 18.74 -13.40
CA SER A 273 -2.17 17.92 -14.51
C SER A 273 -1.07 16.93 -14.13
N THR A 274 -0.83 16.72 -12.84
CA THR A 274 0.16 15.75 -12.34
C THR A 274 -0.43 14.35 -12.37
N ARG A 275 0.27 13.41 -13.01
CA ARG A 275 -0.05 11.98 -12.94
C ARG A 275 0.41 11.40 -11.60
N ARG A 276 -0.49 10.70 -10.92
CA ARG A 276 -0.20 9.97 -9.67
C ARG A 276 -0.59 8.52 -9.86
N ASN A 277 0.40 7.63 -9.91
CA ASN A 277 0.16 6.20 -9.99
C ASN A 277 0.04 5.60 -8.58
N GLY A 278 -0.63 4.47 -8.45
CA GLY A 278 -0.76 3.76 -7.18
C GLY A 278 -1.86 2.70 -7.21
N TRP A 279 -2.05 2.08 -6.07
CA TRP A 279 -3.11 1.11 -5.81
C TRP A 279 -4.32 1.82 -5.20
N MET A 280 -5.51 1.40 -5.63
CA MET A 280 -6.78 1.77 -5.01
C MET A 280 -7.59 0.51 -4.70
N ALA A 281 -8.32 0.53 -3.58
CA ALA A 281 -9.30 -0.49 -3.29
C ALA A 281 -10.42 -0.43 -4.34
N TYR A 282 -10.76 -1.59 -4.90
CA TYR A 282 -11.82 -1.72 -5.89
C TYR A 282 -13.19 -1.29 -5.33
N ASP A 283 -13.44 -1.56 -4.04
CA ASP A 283 -14.66 -1.14 -3.34
C ASP A 283 -14.81 0.38 -3.21
N ALA A 284 -13.72 1.14 -3.39
CA ALA A 284 -13.75 2.60 -3.45
C ALA A 284 -14.09 3.15 -4.84
N LEU A 285 -14.24 2.28 -5.84
CA LEU A 285 -14.32 2.65 -7.26
C LEU A 285 -15.62 2.19 -7.91
N GLU A 286 -16.21 3.04 -8.73
CA GLU A 286 -17.32 2.70 -9.62
C GLU A 286 -16.87 2.75 -11.08
N VAL A 287 -17.47 1.91 -11.93
CA VAL A 287 -17.19 1.90 -13.36
C VAL A 287 -17.49 3.29 -13.93
N SER A 288 -16.61 3.77 -14.79
CA SER A 288 -16.75 5.09 -15.39
C SER A 288 -16.27 5.12 -16.84
N SER A 289 -16.42 6.28 -17.48
CA SER A 289 -15.89 6.57 -18.80
C SER A 289 -15.10 7.88 -18.79
N GLY A 290 -14.35 8.13 -19.86
CA GLY A 290 -13.60 9.37 -20.04
C GLY A 290 -12.38 9.51 -19.13
N CYS A 291 -11.73 8.39 -18.80
CA CYS A 291 -10.44 8.45 -18.13
C CYS A 291 -9.38 9.04 -19.08
N PRO A 292 -8.40 9.78 -18.53
CA PRO A 292 -7.32 10.39 -19.30
C PRO A 292 -6.40 9.37 -19.99
#